data_AF-A0A088Q792-F1
#
_entry.id   AF-A0A088Q792-F1
#
_cell.length_a   1.000
_cell.length_b   1.000
_cell.length_c   1.000
_cell.angle_alpha   90.00
_cell.angle_beta   90.00
_cell.angle_gamma   90.00
#
_symmetry.space_group_name_H-M   'P 1'
#
loop_
_entity.id
_entity.type
_entity.pdbx_description
1 polymer ?
#
loop_
_entity_poly.entity_id
_entity_poly.type
_entity_poly.pdbx_seq_one_letter_code
_entity_poly.pdbx_strand_id
1 'polypeptide(L)'
;VNFCFPSQLIPSAIILDVVLLLSNSFTFTAVVGAMGWGLIFYPSNWPVIGPSHVPVEYNGMMMTLADLQGYHYVRTGTPEYIRMVEKGTLRTF
;
A
#
# COMPACT_ATOMS: atom_id res chain seq x y z
N VAL A 1 14.16 7.52 -7.28
CA VAL A 1 13.46 7.70 -5.99
C VAL A 1 12.05 7.13 -6.04
N ASN A 2 11.30 7.34 -7.12
CA ASN A 2 9.94 6.84 -7.33
C ASN A 2 9.75 5.31 -7.28
N PHE A 3 10.81 4.52 -7.09
CA PHE A 3 10.75 3.07 -6.90
C PHE A 3 10.86 2.64 -5.42
N CYS A 4 11.54 3.44 -4.59
CA CYS A 4 11.86 3.11 -3.20
C CYS A 4 11.32 4.18 -2.24
N PHE A 5 10.08 4.65 -2.46
CA PHE A 5 9.42 5.57 -1.54
C PHE A 5 8.71 4.80 -0.42
N PRO A 6 8.62 5.37 0.80
CA PRO A 6 7.94 4.73 1.91
C PRO A 6 6.42 4.83 1.79
N SER A 7 5.70 3.98 2.52
CA SER A 7 4.26 4.13 2.71
C SER A 7 3.93 5.37 3.54
N GLN A 8 2.81 6.03 3.22
CA GLN A 8 2.28 7.14 3.98
C GLN A 8 1.49 6.64 5.20
N LEU A 9 1.89 7.09 6.40
CA LEU A 9 1.27 6.69 7.68
C LEU A 9 0.63 7.86 8.45
N ILE A 10 0.97 9.10 8.07
CA ILE A 10 0.59 10.30 8.83
C ILE A 10 -0.94 10.45 8.95
N PRO A 11 -1.75 10.27 7.88
CA PRO A 11 -3.20 10.41 8.01
C PRO A 11 -3.83 9.40 8.96
N SER A 12 -3.38 8.14 8.92
CA SER A 12 -3.85 7.11 9.86
C SER A 12 -3.44 7.44 11.30
N ALA A 13 -2.24 8.00 11.51
CA ALA A 13 -1.75 8.38 12.83
C ALA A 13 -2.55 9.53 13.46
N ILE A 14 -2.87 10.56 12.67
CA ILE A 14 -3.69 11.67 13.15
C ILE A 14 -5.05 11.16 13.65
N ILE A 15 -5.69 10.23 12.94
CA ILE A 15 -6.97 9.67 13.37
C ILE A 15 -6.84 8.92 14.69
N LEU A 16 -5.78 8.11 14.84
CA LEU A 16 -5.52 7.36 16.07
C LEU A 16 -5.33 8.30 17.26
N ASP A 17 -4.50 9.34 17.11
CA ASP A 17 -4.23 10.32 18.16
C ASP A 17 -5.47 11.15 18.50
N VAL A 18 -6.25 11.58 17.50
CA VAL A 18 -7.50 12.34 17.71
C VAL A 18 -8.54 11.50 18.44
N VAL A 19 -8.69 10.22 18.09
CA VAL A 19 -9.60 9.31 18.81
C VAL A 19 -9.16 9.15 20.26
N LEU A 20 -7.87 8.99 20.52
CA LEU A 20 -7.35 8.91 21.89
C LEU A 20 -7.55 10.21 22.66
N LEU A 21 -7.30 11.35 22.03
CA LEU A 21 -7.46 12.67 22.62
C LEU A 21 -8.92 12.94 23.03
N LEU A 22 -9.88 12.62 22.16
CA LEU A 22 -11.29 12.89 22.39
C LEU A 22 -11.93 11.90 23.37
N SER A 23 -11.54 10.63 23.33
CA SER A 23 -12.13 9.59 24.18
C SER A 23 -11.42 9.43 25.53
N ASN A 24 -10.14 9.81 25.62
CA ASN A 24 -9.23 9.56 26.74
C ASN A 24 -9.29 8.10 27.25
N SER A 25 -9.52 7.15 26.34
CA SER A 25 -9.70 5.74 26.66
C SER A 25 -8.90 4.86 25.71
N PHE A 26 -7.96 4.11 26.25
CA PHE A 26 -7.14 3.20 25.46
C PHE A 26 -7.96 2.07 24.85
N THR A 27 -8.97 1.54 25.56
CA THR A 27 -9.83 0.48 25.04
C THR A 27 -10.68 0.95 23.87
N PHE A 28 -11.17 2.20 23.93
CA PHE A 28 -11.92 2.80 22.83
C PHE A 28 -11.03 3.04 21.60
N THR A 29 -9.82 3.60 21.80
CA THR A 29 -8.84 3.80 20.72
C THR A 29 -8.40 2.48 20.09
N ALA A 30 -8.23 1.43 20.89
CA ALA A 30 -7.84 0.11 20.39
C ALA A 30 -8.89 -0.49 19.44
N VAL A 31 -10.17 -0.16 19.61
CA VAL A 31 -11.24 -0.64 18.72
C VAL A 31 -11.43 0.33 17.56
N VAL A 32 -11.81 1.59 17.85
CA VAL A 32 -12.23 2.57 16.84
C VAL A 32 -11.02 3.21 16.14
N GLY A 33 -10.00 3.59 16.90
CA GLY A 33 -8.78 4.19 16.36
C GLY A 33 -8.01 3.22 15.48
N ALA A 34 -7.84 1.97 15.92
CA ALA A 34 -7.17 0.94 15.11
C ALA A 34 -7.96 0.56 13.84
N MET A 35 -9.30 0.51 13.93
CA MET A 35 -10.14 0.31 12.74
C MET A 35 -9.98 1.47 11.75
N GLY A 36 -10.03 2.71 12.24
CA GLY A 36 -9.79 3.90 11.42
C GLY A 36 -8.40 3.90 10.77
N TRP A 37 -7.37 3.51 11.53
CA TRP A 37 -6.01 3.38 11.03
C TRP A 37 -5.92 2.42 9.83
N GLY A 38 -6.51 1.23 9.96
CA GLY A 38 -6.51 0.21 8.91
C GLY A 38 -7.27 0.64 7.65
N LEU A 39 -8.45 1.24 7.83
CA LEU A 39 -9.30 1.68 6.71
C LEU A 39 -8.68 2.84 5.92
N ILE A 40 -7.95 3.74 6.58
CA ILE A 40 -7.39 4.95 5.95
C ILE A 40 -6.02 4.72 5.32
N PHE A 41 -5.36 3.60 5.65
CA PHE A 41 -4.04 3.27 5.11
C PHE A 41 -4.03 3.25 3.56
N TYR A 42 -4.89 2.48 2.91
CA TYR A 42 -4.88 2.39 1.44
C TYR A 42 -5.34 3.71 0.75
N PRO A 43 -6.45 4.35 1.17
CA PRO A 43 -6.87 5.62 0.60
C PRO A 43 -5.83 6.73 0.71
N SER A 44 -5.08 6.80 1.82
CA SER A 44 -4.03 7.80 1.99
C SER A 44 -2.79 7.57 1.13
N ASN A 45 -2.50 6.31 0.77
CA ASN A 45 -1.39 5.97 -0.12
C ASN A 45 -1.75 6.09 -1.60
N TRP A 46 -3.04 5.95 -1.94
CA TRP A 46 -3.53 5.94 -3.33
C TRP A 46 -3.06 7.12 -4.20
N PRO A 47 -3.05 8.40 -3.74
CA PRO A 47 -2.58 9.51 -4.57
C PRO A 47 -1.11 9.39 -5.03
N VAL A 48 -0.28 8.68 -4.26
CA VAL A 48 1.13 8.47 -4.58
C VAL A 48 1.32 7.25 -5.49
N ILE A 49 0.59 6.17 -5.23
CA ILE A 49 0.75 4.89 -5.96
C ILE A 49 -0.14 4.78 -7.21
N GLY A 50 -1.25 5.52 -7.29
CA GLY A 50 -2.19 5.46 -8.40
C GLY A 50 -1.55 5.65 -9.78
N PRO A 51 -0.64 6.62 -9.96
CA PRO A 51 0.07 6.80 -11.23
C PRO A 51 0.91 5.60 -11.67
N SER A 52 1.39 4.75 -10.75
CA SER A 52 2.20 3.56 -11.10
C SER A 52 1.36 2.33 -11.45
N HIS A 53 0.03 2.38 -11.26
CA HIS A 53 -0.90 1.29 -11.60
C HIS A 53 -1.49 1.42 -13.01
N VAL A 54 -1.04 2.40 -13.80
CA VAL A 54 -1.44 2.53 -15.21
C VAL A 54 -0.89 1.32 -16.00
N PRO A 55 -1.73 0.64 -16.80
CA PRO A 55 -1.30 -0.48 -17.61
C PRO A 55 -0.47 -0.01 -18.82
N VAL A 56 0.54 -0.80 -19.18
CA VAL A 56 1.41 -0.61 -20.34
C VAL A 56 1.61 -1.95 -21.03
N GLU A 57 1.59 -1.95 -22.35
CA GLU A 57 2.03 -3.10 -23.14
C GLU A 57 3.56 -3.08 -23.26
N TYR A 58 4.21 -4.13 -22.77
CA TYR A 58 5.66 -4.31 -22.84
C TYR A 58 5.98 -5.67 -23.45
N ASN A 59 6.59 -5.67 -24.64
CA ASN A 59 6.93 -6.88 -25.41
C ASN A 59 5.74 -7.87 -25.54
N GLY A 60 4.53 -7.35 -25.79
CA GLY A 60 3.31 -8.16 -25.97
C GLY A 60 2.64 -8.64 -24.68
N MET A 61 3.14 -8.23 -23.50
CA MET A 61 2.50 -8.51 -22.21
C MET A 61 1.98 -7.23 -21.57
N MET A 62 0.83 -7.32 -20.89
CA MET A 62 0.34 -6.21 -20.06
C MET A 62 1.08 -6.20 -18.73
N MET A 63 1.69 -5.07 -18.39
CA MET A 63 2.38 -4.82 -17.12
C MET A 63 1.92 -3.49 -16.55
N THR A 64 1.98 -3.33 -15.23
CA THR A 64 1.84 -1.99 -14.63
C THR A 64 3.17 -1.24 -14.72
N LEU A 65 3.14 0.10 -14.64
CA LEU A 65 4.37 0.89 -14.51
C LEU A 65 5.19 0.48 -13.28
N ALA A 66 4.54 0.06 -12.19
CA ALA A 66 5.21 -0.44 -10.98
C ALA A 66 5.98 -1.76 -11.24
N ASP A 67 5.38 -2.69 -11.99
CA ASP A 67 6.06 -3.95 -12.36
C ASP A 67 7.24 -3.68 -13.30
N LEU A 68 7.07 -2.75 -14.24
CA LEU A 68 8.11 -2.36 -15.18
C LEU A 68 9.30 -1.71 -14.47
N GLN A 69 9.07 -0.86 -13.45
CA GLN A 69 10.16 -0.36 -12.59
C GLN A 69 10.93 -1.50 -11.92
N GLY A 70 10.23 -2.50 -11.37
CA GLY A 70 10.85 -3.68 -10.75
C GLY A 70 11.60 -4.58 -11.73
N TYR A 71 11.23 -4.56 -13.01
CA TYR A 71 11.89 -5.28 -14.09
C TYR A 71 13.16 -4.56 -14.59
N HIS A 72 13.09 -3.25 -14.81
CA HIS A 72 14.21 -2.46 -15.32
C HIS A 72 15.31 -2.22 -14.29
N TYR A 73 14.95 -1.95 -13.03
CA TYR A 73 15.92 -1.71 -11.97
C TYR A 73 16.30 -3.04 -11.32
N VAL A 74 17.35 -3.66 -11.85
CA VAL A 74 17.82 -4.99 -11.40
C VAL A 74 18.18 -4.98 -9.92
N ARG A 75 17.57 -5.89 -9.17
CA ARG A 75 17.84 -6.11 -7.74
C ARG A 75 18.49 -7.48 -7.53
N THR A 76 19.82 -7.52 -7.46
CA THR A 76 20.64 -8.74 -7.47
C THR A 76 20.21 -9.82 -6.47
N GLY A 77 19.74 -9.44 -5.28
CA GLY A 77 19.32 -10.36 -4.22
C GLY A 77 17.81 -10.50 -4.03
N THR A 78 16.96 -9.86 -4.86
CA THR A 78 15.50 -9.88 -4.68
C THR A 78 14.75 -10.20 -6.00
N PRO A 79 14.78 -11.47 -6.44
CA PRO A 79 14.09 -11.88 -7.66
C PRO A 79 12.56 -11.81 -7.51
N GLU A 80 11.82 -11.78 -8.63
CA GLU A 80 10.37 -11.55 -8.65
C GLU A 80 9.57 -12.56 -7.80
N TYR A 81 9.95 -13.84 -7.81
CA TYR A 81 9.17 -14.90 -7.18
C TYR A 81 9.11 -14.81 -5.65
N ILE A 82 9.98 -14.02 -5.00
CA ILE A 82 9.93 -13.82 -3.55
C ILE A 82 8.83 -12.81 -3.15
N ARG A 83 8.25 -12.09 -4.12
CA ARG A 83 7.27 -11.05 -3.87
C ARG A 83 5.95 -11.68 -3.39
N MET A 84 5.56 -11.32 -2.17
CA MET A 84 4.25 -11.67 -1.59
C MET A 84 3.23 -10.61 -1.98
N VAL A 85 2.68 -10.75 -3.17
CA VAL A 85 1.56 -9.95 -3.69
C VAL A 85 0.38 -10.84 -4.03
N GLU A 86 -0.77 -10.24 -4.24
CA GLU A 86 -1.95 -10.95 -4.72
C GLU A 86 -1.65 -11.65 -6.06
N LYS A 87 -2.04 -12.94 -6.15
CA LYS A 87 -1.95 -13.77 -7.38
C LYS A 87 -3.29 -14.42 -7.73
N GLY A 88 -4.39 -13.95 -7.13
CA GLY A 88 -5.71 -14.54 -7.21
C GLY A 88 -5.85 -15.87 -6.45
N THR A 89 -7.07 -16.18 -6.03
CA THR A 89 -7.42 -17.50 -5.48
C THR A 89 -8.77 -17.95 -6.04
N LEU A 90 -9.10 -19.24 -5.90
CA LEU A 90 -10.41 -19.75 -6.31
C LEU A 90 -11.57 -19.30 -5.40
N ARG A 91 -11.30 -18.46 -4.40
CA ARG A 91 -12.28 -18.00 -3.39
C ARG A 91 -12.49 -16.49 -3.40
N THR A 92 -11.72 -15.76 -4.20
CA THR A 92 -11.82 -14.30 -4.34
C THR A 92 -12.78 -13.96 -5.48
N PHE A 93 -13.62 -12.95 -5.26
CA PHE A 93 -14.59 -12.44 -6.24
C PHE A 93 -14.07 -11.16 -6.89
#